data_AF-A0A060SHG3-F1
#
_entry.id   AF-A0A060SHG3-F1
#
_cell.length_a   1.000
_cell.length_b   1.000
_cell.length_c   1.000
_cell.angle_alpha   90.00
_cell.angle_beta   90.00
_cell.angle_gamma   90.00
#
_symmetry.space_group_name_H-M   'P 1'
#
loop_
_entity.id
_entity.type
_entity.pdbx_description
1 polymer ?
#
loop_
_entity_poly.entity_id
_entity_poly.type
_entity_poly.pdbx_seq_one_letter_code
_entity_poly.pdbx_strand_id
1 'polypeptide(L)'
;MKRDNSSREDASARLNAQLPTAEKVQYADIVIDNSGSLQDLERQVDQLVQRLHDDAGWSWRLSWLFPPWGVASAVWTLGWRAYRRSQKKSSKNRQSDKR
;
A
#
# COMPACT_ATOMS: atom_id res chain seq x y z
N MET A 1 -20.22 -21.68 1.08
CA MET A 1 -21.07 -22.79 1.56
C MET A 1 -22.03 -22.35 2.64
N LYS A 2 -21.65 -22.23 3.93
CA LYS A 2 -22.63 -21.93 5.01
C LYS A 2 -23.29 -20.56 4.93
N ARG A 3 -22.57 -19.53 4.49
CA ARG A 3 -23.07 -18.14 4.42
C ARG A 3 -24.05 -17.94 3.27
N ASP A 4 -23.76 -18.56 2.12
CA ASP A 4 -24.39 -18.29 0.83
C ASP A 4 -25.01 -19.54 0.17
N ASN A 5 -25.09 -20.66 0.90
CA ASN A 5 -25.57 -21.97 0.46
C ASN A 5 -24.94 -22.50 -0.84
N SER A 6 -23.71 -22.08 -1.17
CA SER A 6 -22.98 -22.58 -2.35
C SER A 6 -22.51 -24.03 -2.19
N SER A 7 -22.46 -24.77 -3.31
CA SER A 7 -21.84 -26.10 -3.38
C SER A 7 -20.30 -26.01 -3.21
N ARG A 8 -19.63 -27.16 -3.08
CA ARG A 8 -18.17 -27.19 -2.90
C ARG A 8 -17.46 -26.83 -4.18
N GLU A 9 -17.99 -27.34 -5.26
CA GLU A 9 -17.55 -27.18 -6.61
C GLU A 9 -17.64 -25.69 -6.97
N ASP A 10 -18.77 -25.05 -6.70
CA ASP A 10 -18.96 -23.61 -6.96
C ASP A 10 -18.04 -22.74 -6.10
N ALA A 11 -17.92 -23.04 -4.81
CA ALA A 11 -17.04 -22.29 -3.92
C ALA A 11 -15.56 -22.43 -4.35
N SER A 12 -15.14 -23.63 -4.73
CA SER A 12 -13.77 -23.90 -5.19
C SER A 12 -13.50 -23.24 -6.55
N ALA A 13 -14.45 -23.27 -7.48
CA ALA A 13 -14.34 -22.58 -8.75
C ALA A 13 -14.14 -21.07 -8.57
N ARG A 14 -14.88 -20.45 -7.64
CA ARG A 14 -14.72 -19.02 -7.30
C ARG A 14 -13.37 -18.71 -6.65
N LEU A 15 -12.84 -19.60 -5.83
CA LEU A 15 -11.51 -19.45 -5.22
C LEU A 15 -10.41 -19.56 -6.28
N ASN A 16 -10.53 -20.54 -7.19
CA ASN A 16 -9.55 -20.79 -8.25
C ASN A 16 -9.57 -19.71 -9.34
N ALA A 17 -10.69 -18.99 -9.53
CA ALA A 17 -10.79 -17.86 -10.44
C ALA A 17 -10.14 -16.58 -9.90
N GLN A 18 -9.80 -16.53 -8.61
CA GLN A 18 -9.10 -15.41 -7.99
C GLN A 18 -7.60 -15.64 -8.00
N LEU A 19 -6.83 -14.55 -7.87
CA LEU A 19 -5.40 -14.63 -7.65
C LEU A 19 -5.11 -15.36 -6.32
N PRO A 20 -4.11 -16.27 -6.25
CA PRO A 20 -3.74 -16.92 -5.01
C PRO A 20 -3.47 -15.91 -3.90
N THR A 21 -3.90 -16.23 -2.67
CA THR A 21 -3.80 -15.29 -1.53
C THR A 21 -2.35 -14.82 -1.29
N ALA A 22 -1.39 -15.74 -1.40
CA ALA A 22 0.03 -15.43 -1.25
C ALA A 22 0.54 -14.44 -2.31
N GLU A 23 0.07 -14.55 -3.54
CA GLU A 23 0.43 -13.63 -4.64
C GLU A 23 -0.27 -12.28 -4.46
N LYS A 24 -1.54 -12.27 -4.07
CA LYS A 24 -2.30 -11.03 -3.79
C LYS A 24 -1.63 -10.17 -2.72
N VAL A 25 -1.07 -10.79 -1.69
CA VAL A 25 -0.34 -10.10 -0.61
C VAL A 25 0.88 -9.35 -1.13
N GLN A 26 1.56 -9.85 -2.18
CA GLN A 26 2.76 -9.20 -2.72
C GLN A 26 2.47 -7.82 -3.34
N TYR A 27 1.22 -7.58 -3.75
CA TYR A 27 0.79 -6.32 -4.34
C TYR A 27 0.18 -5.34 -3.33
N ALA A 28 -0.06 -5.78 -2.09
CA ALA A 28 -0.75 -4.97 -1.09
C ALA A 28 0.23 -4.03 -0.38
N ASP A 29 -0.14 -2.76 -0.24
CA ASP A 29 0.58 -1.83 0.65
C ASP A 29 0.41 -2.22 2.12
N ILE A 30 -0.77 -2.76 2.46
CA ILE A 30 -1.20 -3.08 3.82
C ILE A 30 -2.05 -4.34 3.78
N VAL A 31 -1.79 -5.28 4.70
CA VAL A 31 -2.53 -6.54 4.86
C VAL A 31 -3.21 -6.54 6.22
N ILE A 32 -4.50 -6.88 6.25
CA ILE A 32 -5.29 -7.07 7.48
C ILE A 32 -5.72 -8.53 7.54
N ASP A 33 -5.37 -9.23 8.61
CA ASP A 33 -5.72 -10.63 8.81
C ASP A 33 -7.07 -10.75 9.55
N ASN A 34 -8.05 -11.36 8.88
CA ASN A 34 -9.39 -11.60 9.40
C ASN A 34 -9.63 -13.06 9.81
N SER A 35 -8.58 -13.88 9.90
CA SER A 35 -8.67 -15.29 10.32
C SER A 35 -8.75 -15.46 11.84
N GLY A 36 -8.40 -14.43 12.61
CA GLY A 36 -8.44 -14.40 14.07
C GLY A 36 -9.81 -14.05 14.66
N SER A 37 -9.80 -13.62 15.94
CA SER A 37 -11.03 -13.16 16.60
C SER A 37 -11.47 -11.79 16.09
N LEU A 38 -12.74 -11.44 16.29
CA LEU A 38 -13.26 -10.11 15.97
C LEU A 38 -12.46 -9.01 16.69
N GLN A 39 -12.07 -9.24 17.95
CA GLN A 39 -11.30 -8.29 18.76
C GLN A 39 -9.88 -8.09 18.20
N ASP A 40 -9.27 -9.13 17.63
CA ASP A 40 -7.96 -9.01 16.98
C ASP A 40 -8.06 -8.22 15.67
N LEU A 41 -9.15 -8.40 14.94
CA LEU A 41 -9.42 -7.65 13.73
C LEU A 41 -9.69 -6.17 14.03
N GLU A 42 -10.53 -5.87 15.03
CA GLU A 42 -10.80 -4.51 15.50
C GLU A 42 -9.50 -3.78 15.87
N ARG A 43 -8.64 -4.44 16.65
CA ARG A 43 -7.34 -3.87 17.03
C ARG A 43 -6.44 -3.57 15.84
N GLN A 44 -6.37 -4.47 14.86
CA GLN A 44 -5.59 -4.25 13.63
C GLN A 44 -6.12 -3.07 12.82
N VAL A 45 -7.45 -2.96 12.71
CA VAL A 45 -8.11 -1.88 11.98
C VAL A 45 -7.89 -0.54 12.69
N ASP A 46 -8.06 -0.48 14.01
CA ASP A 46 -7.87 0.75 14.78
C ASP A 46 -6.43 1.29 14.67
N GLN A 47 -5.44 0.40 14.79
CA GLN A 47 -4.03 0.76 14.62
C GLN A 47 -3.74 1.28 13.21
N LEU A 48 -4.32 0.64 12.19
CA LEU A 48 -4.17 1.07 10.82
C LEU A 48 -4.81 2.45 10.59
N VAL A 49 -6.03 2.67 11.08
CA VAL A 49 -6.73 3.95 10.92
C VAL A 49 -5.95 5.09 11.58
N GLN A 50 -5.43 4.86 12.79
CA GLN A 50 -4.58 5.85 13.47
C GLN A 50 -3.35 6.19 12.64
N ARG A 51 -2.64 5.16 12.15
CA ARG A 51 -1.46 5.36 11.30
C ARG A 51 -1.79 6.13 10.02
N LEU A 52 -2.88 5.79 9.34
CA LEU A 52 -3.28 6.49 8.11
C LEU A 52 -3.67 7.94 8.39
N HIS A 53 -4.30 8.22 9.52
CA HIS A 53 -4.62 9.58 9.94
C HIS A 53 -3.35 10.41 10.20
N ASP A 54 -2.36 9.83 10.87
CA ASP A 54 -1.07 10.47 11.12
C ASP A 54 -0.28 10.69 9.82
N ASP A 55 -0.30 9.72 8.91
CA ASP A 55 0.41 9.76 7.62
C ASP A 55 -0.24 10.71 6.60
N ALA A 56 -1.57 10.89 6.62
CA ALA A 56 -2.31 11.73 5.66
C ALA A 56 -1.93 13.22 5.75
N GLY A 57 -1.45 13.68 6.92
CA GLY A 57 -0.96 15.03 7.15
C GLY A 57 -1.99 16.15 6.91
N TRP A 58 -1.57 17.40 7.15
CA TRP A 58 -2.39 18.59 6.86
C TRP A 58 -2.75 18.67 5.36
N SER A 59 -1.77 18.38 4.50
CA SER A 59 -1.82 18.69 3.06
C SER A 59 -2.94 17.99 2.30
N TRP A 60 -3.45 16.85 2.79
CA TRP A 60 -4.61 16.19 2.20
C TRP A 60 -5.82 17.14 2.12
N ARG A 61 -6.09 17.91 3.19
CA ARG A 61 -7.15 18.93 3.22
C ARG A 61 -6.94 20.06 2.21
N LEU A 62 -5.68 20.46 1.99
CA LEU A 62 -5.34 21.53 1.07
C LEU A 62 -5.45 21.09 -0.41
N SER A 63 -5.13 19.81 -0.68
CA SER A 63 -5.26 19.22 -2.03
C SER A 63 -6.71 19.21 -2.55
N TRP A 64 -7.70 19.11 -1.65
CA TRP A 64 -9.12 19.19 -1.98
C TRP A 64 -9.55 20.63 -2.33
N LEU A 65 -8.94 21.63 -1.70
CA LEU A 65 -9.36 23.04 -1.80
C LEU A 65 -8.72 23.78 -2.99
N PHE A 66 -7.53 23.38 -3.44
CA PHE A 66 -6.83 23.99 -4.57
C PHE A 66 -6.17 22.94 -5.48
N PRO A 67 -6.81 22.57 -6.61
CA PRO A 67 -6.22 21.68 -7.65
C PRO A 67 -4.76 21.98 -8.06
N PRO A 68 -4.28 23.24 -8.15
CA PRO A 68 -2.88 23.51 -8.47
C PRO A 68 -1.87 23.00 -7.43
N TRP A 69 -2.24 22.81 -6.16
CA TRP A 69 -1.34 22.25 -5.12
C TRP A 69 -1.08 20.76 -5.35
N GLY A 70 -2.08 20.04 -5.88
CA GLY A 70 -1.93 18.64 -6.28
C GLY A 70 -0.84 18.47 -7.34
N VAL A 71 -0.88 19.29 -8.41
CA VAL A 71 0.13 19.27 -9.48
C VAL A 71 1.52 19.64 -8.96
N ALA A 72 1.63 20.70 -8.16
CA ALA A 72 2.91 21.10 -7.57
C ALA A 72 3.51 19.99 -6.68
N SER A 73 2.69 19.33 -5.86
CA SER A 73 3.14 18.23 -4.99
C SER A 73 3.58 16.99 -5.77
N ALA A 74 2.91 16.69 -6.90
CA ALA A 74 3.29 15.61 -7.79
C ALA A 74 4.65 15.87 -8.45
N VAL A 75 4.86 17.09 -8.97
CA VAL A 75 6.14 17.52 -9.54
C VAL A 75 7.25 17.44 -8.48
N TRP A 76 7.01 17.95 -7.27
CA TRP A 76 7.98 17.87 -6.17
C TRP A 76 8.35 16.43 -5.82
N THR A 77 7.35 15.56 -5.68
CA THR A 77 7.55 14.15 -5.33
C THR A 77 8.36 13.40 -6.39
N LEU A 78 8.05 13.62 -7.67
CA LEU A 78 8.80 13.04 -8.79
C LEU A 78 10.23 13.58 -8.84
N GLY A 79 10.40 14.89 -8.64
CA GLY A 79 11.71 15.55 -8.57
C GLY A 79 12.58 15.01 -7.44
N TRP A 80 12.03 14.89 -6.22
CA TRP A 80 12.73 14.33 -5.06
C TRP A 80 13.14 12.87 -5.27
N ARG A 81 12.27 12.06 -5.86
CA ARG A 81 12.58 10.66 -6.21
C ARG A 81 13.70 10.58 -7.25
N ALA A 82 13.70 11.45 -8.26
CA ALA A 82 14.76 11.53 -9.26
C ALA A 82 16.10 11.98 -8.64
N TYR A 83 16.07 12.99 -7.77
CA TYR A 83 17.25 13.48 -7.05
C TYR A 83 17.88 12.39 -6.16
N ARG A 84 17.08 11.70 -5.34
CA ARG A 84 17.59 10.60 -4.51
C ARG A 84 18.16 9.45 -5.35
N ARG A 85 17.57 9.13 -6.50
CA ARG A 85 18.13 8.13 -7.43
C ARG A 85 19.49 8.57 -7.98
N SER A 86 19.64 9.85 -8.33
CA SER A 86 20.90 10.42 -8.81
C SER A 86 22.00 10.35 -7.74
N GLN A 87 21.67 10.73 -6.49
CA GLN A 87 22.59 10.61 -5.35
C GLN A 87 23.04 9.16 -5.11
N LYS A 88 22.11 8.19 -5.18
CA LYS A 88 22.42 6.76 -5.02
C LYS A 88 23.33 6.22 -6.15
N LYS A 89 23.18 6.73 -7.38
CA LYS A 89 24.02 6.38 -8.53
C LYS A 89 25.44 6.97 -8.39
N SER A 90 25.56 8.21 -7.92
CA SER A 90 26.85 8.88 -7.66
C SER A 90 27.65 8.21 -6.53
N SER A 91 26.97 7.78 -5.47
CA SER A 91 27.57 6.97 -4.39
C SER A 91 28.08 5.60 -4.87
N LYS A 92 27.36 4.93 -5.79
CA LYS A 92 27.75 3.62 -6.34
C LYS A 92 28.96 3.71 -7.28
N ASN A 93 29.04 4.73 -8.13
CA ASN A 93 30.21 4.94 -9.02
C ASN A 93 31.49 5.30 -8.26
N ARG A 94 31.40 6.11 -7.20
CA ARG A 94 32.57 6.45 -6.35
C ARG A 94 33.18 5.24 -5.64
N GLN A 95 32.45 4.14 -5.51
CA GLN A 95 32.93 2.91 -4.87
C GLN A 95 33.47 1.88 -5.87
N SER A 96 33.10 1.97 -7.17
CA SER A 96 33.69 1.15 -8.23
C SER A 96 35.03 1.69 -8.73
N ASP A 97 35.24 3.02 -8.73
CA ASP A 97 36.53 3.64 -9.13
C ASP A 97 37.65 3.49 -8.08
N LYS A 98 37.33 2.95 -6.89
CA LYS A 98 38.28 2.69 -5.80
C LYS A 98 38.71 1.22 -5.67
N ARG A 99 38.31 0.36 -6.61
CA ARG A 99 38.75 -1.04 -6.72
C ARG A 99 39.59 -1.20 -7.98
#